data_AF-A0A1C5N417-F1
#
_entry.id   AF-A0A1C5N417-F1
#
_cell.length_a   1.000
_cell.length_b   1.000
_cell.length_c   1.000
_cell.angle_alpha   90.00
_cell.angle_beta   90.00
_cell.angle_gamma   90.00
#
_symmetry.space_group_name_H-M   'P 1'
#
loop_
_entity.id
_entity.type
_entity.pdbx_description
1 polymer ?
#
loop_
_entity_poly.entity_id
_entity_poly.type
_entity_poly.pdbx_seq_one_letter_code
_entity_poly.pdbx_strand_id
1 'polypeptide(L)'
;MRKVYICSPYRAKDGAELDRNIDYAQQLTRQALEAGLAPITPHLYMTQCMDDKKPEERARGMAAGLALLKGCDFVIAGVKYGITEGMDREIHTANMLGIAVIDANQIKRHLEYEEKRQERAASDYAKLHSCEFCKGSKLYSCTGYDCREPYRRAYEYALNRIRERQET
;
A
#
# COMPACT_ATOMS: atom_id res chain seq x y z
N MET A 1 -4.27 -6.59 5.83
CA MET A 1 -4.52 -5.29 5.14
C MET A 1 -3.18 -4.60 4.93
N ARG A 2 -2.93 -4.08 3.72
CA ARG A 2 -1.68 -3.36 3.41
C ARG A 2 -1.60 -2.05 4.18
N LYS A 3 -0.46 -1.78 4.82
CA LYS A 3 -0.18 -0.55 5.56
C LYS A 3 0.24 0.53 4.58
N VAL A 4 -0.38 1.70 4.66
CA VAL A 4 -0.07 2.81 3.75
C VAL A 4 0.23 4.07 4.54
N TYR A 5 1.19 4.86 4.06
CA TYR A 5 1.51 6.14 4.67
C TYR A 5 0.80 7.27 3.92
N ILE A 6 0.04 8.10 4.62
CA ILE A 6 -0.60 9.29 4.01
C ILE A 6 0.33 10.48 4.14
N CYS A 7 0.80 10.96 2.99
CA CYS A 7 1.65 12.15 2.86
C CYS A 7 0.80 13.29 2.29
N SER A 8 0.50 14.32 3.09
CA SER A 8 -0.31 15.47 2.67
C SER A 8 0.12 16.74 3.39
N PRO A 9 -0.20 17.93 2.84
CA PRO A 9 0.10 19.19 3.52
C PRO A 9 -0.65 19.26 4.84
N TYR A 10 0.03 19.79 5.86
CA TYR A 10 -0.56 20.07 7.18
C TYR A 10 -0.31 21.52 7.61
N ARG A 11 0.96 21.95 7.56
CA ARG A 11 1.35 23.33 7.91
C ARG A 11 0.57 24.35 7.07
N ALA A 12 0.14 25.43 7.73
CA ALA A 12 -0.69 26.47 7.16
C ALA A 12 -0.24 27.85 7.66
N LYS A 13 -0.56 28.91 6.91
CA LYS A 13 -0.26 30.30 7.33
C LYS A 13 -1.30 30.87 8.30
N ASP A 14 -2.52 30.36 8.26
CA ASP A 14 -3.66 30.80 9.06
C ASP A 14 -4.56 29.59 9.43
N GLY A 15 -5.54 29.83 10.29
CA GLY A 15 -6.45 28.78 10.78
C GLY A 15 -7.33 28.17 9.68
N ALA A 16 -7.81 28.98 8.73
CA ALA A 16 -8.66 28.49 7.65
C ALA A 16 -7.90 27.55 6.70
N GLU A 17 -6.64 27.85 6.41
CA GLU A 17 -5.77 26.96 5.64
C GLU A 17 -5.43 25.68 6.43
N LEU A 18 -5.28 25.77 7.75
CA LEU A 18 -5.05 24.60 8.61
C LEU A 18 -6.26 23.66 8.58
N ASP A 19 -7.46 24.20 8.76
CA ASP A 19 -8.71 23.42 8.72
C ASP A 19 -8.87 22.73 7.36
N ARG A 20 -8.63 23.44 6.26
CA ARG A 20 -8.65 22.85 4.90
C ARG A 20 -7.66 21.69 4.75
N ASN A 21 -6.45 21.83 5.30
CA ASN A 21 -5.41 20.81 5.22
C ASN A 21 -5.77 19.58 6.07
N ILE A 22 -6.33 19.80 7.26
CA ILE A 22 -6.84 18.73 8.13
C ILE A 22 -7.97 17.97 7.43
N ASP A 23 -8.96 18.68 6.89
CA ASP A 23 -10.06 18.08 6.14
C ASP A 23 -9.55 17.24 4.97
N TYR A 24 -8.54 17.74 4.26
CA TYR A 24 -7.95 17.02 3.15
C TYR A 24 -7.23 15.74 3.60
N ALA A 25 -6.40 15.81 4.63
CA ALA A 25 -5.74 14.64 5.22
C ALA A 25 -6.75 13.58 5.70
N GLN A 26 -7.86 14.01 6.30
CA GLN A 26 -8.95 13.13 6.72
C GLN A 26 -9.65 12.47 5.52
N GLN A 27 -9.91 13.22 4.45
CA GLN A 27 -10.48 12.68 3.21
C GLN A 27 -9.58 11.61 2.59
N LEU A 28 -8.27 11.86 2.51
CA LEU A 28 -7.29 10.89 2.01
C LEU A 28 -7.27 9.62 2.87
N THR A 29 -7.28 9.79 4.19
CA THR A 29 -7.33 8.68 5.15
C THR A 29 -8.60 7.85 4.94
N ARG A 30 -9.76 8.50 4.76
CA ARG A 30 -11.03 7.84 4.47
C ARG A 30 -10.99 7.07 3.14
N GLN A 31 -10.47 7.68 2.08
CA GLN A 31 -10.34 7.04 0.77
C GLN A 31 -9.47 5.76 0.85
N ALA A 32 -8.39 5.80 1.62
CA ALA A 32 -7.55 4.61 1.84
C ALA A 32 -8.30 3.52 2.61
N LEU A 33 -9.06 3.88 3.66
CA LEU A 33 -9.90 2.93 4.40
C LEU A 33 -10.98 2.28 3.52
N GLU A 34 -11.69 3.10 2.73
CA GLU A 34 -12.71 2.62 1.77
C GLU A 34 -12.11 1.70 0.69
N ALA A 35 -10.83 1.85 0.39
CA ALA A 35 -10.07 0.99 -0.51
C ALA A 35 -9.51 -0.29 0.16
N GLY A 36 -9.85 -0.56 1.43
CA GLY A 36 -9.38 -1.74 2.16
C GLY A 36 -7.92 -1.67 2.63
N LEU A 37 -7.35 -0.47 2.71
CA LEU A 37 -5.99 -0.21 3.17
C LEU A 37 -5.97 0.21 4.64
N ALA A 38 -4.82 0.05 5.30
CA ALA A 38 -4.59 0.48 6.68
C ALA A 38 -3.72 1.76 6.69
N PRO A 39 -4.32 2.96 6.64
CA PRO A 39 -3.58 4.22 6.58
C PRO A 39 -2.97 4.62 7.91
N ILE A 40 -1.76 5.16 7.82
CA ILE A 40 -1.06 5.88 8.88
C ILE A 40 -0.95 7.32 8.42
N THR A 41 -1.56 8.25 9.17
CA THR A 41 -1.59 9.69 8.83
C THR A 41 -0.98 10.47 9.99
N PRO A 42 0.36 10.51 10.14
CA PRO A 42 1.00 10.99 11.36
C PRO A 42 0.63 12.42 11.73
N HIS A 43 0.53 13.30 10.74
CA HIS A 43 0.24 14.72 10.98
C HIS A 43 -1.17 14.98 11.53
N LEU A 44 -2.09 14.01 11.51
CA LEU A 44 -3.39 14.17 12.19
C LEU A 44 -3.30 13.99 13.70
N TYR A 45 -2.38 13.14 14.21
CA TYR A 45 -2.29 12.85 15.64
C TYR A 45 -0.98 13.33 16.29
N MET A 46 0.15 13.29 15.57
CA MET A 46 1.46 13.68 16.11
C MET A 46 1.50 15.16 16.48
N THR A 47 0.82 16.02 15.73
CA THR A 47 0.71 17.46 16.02
C THR A 47 -0.21 17.78 17.20
N GLN A 48 -1.00 16.81 17.65
CA GLN A 48 -1.74 16.89 18.92
C GLN A 48 -0.88 16.48 20.11
N CYS A 49 0.25 15.80 19.86
CA CYS A 49 1.18 15.33 20.89
C CYS A 49 2.46 16.18 20.99
N MET A 50 2.80 16.94 19.95
CA MET A 50 4.06 17.68 19.82
C MET A 50 3.82 19.07 19.21
N ASP A 51 4.58 20.06 19.67
CA ASP A 51 4.55 21.42 19.15
C ASP A 51 5.52 21.59 17.98
N ASP A 52 4.95 21.68 16.78
CA ASP A 52 5.67 21.80 15.52
C ASP A 52 6.43 23.14 15.37
N LYS A 53 6.17 24.12 16.27
CA LYS A 53 6.93 25.38 16.35
C LYS A 53 8.25 25.22 17.10
N LYS A 54 8.41 24.18 17.92
CA LYS A 54 9.66 23.88 18.61
C LYS A 54 10.52 22.97 17.73
N PRO A 55 11.74 23.41 17.34
CA PRO A 55 12.59 22.64 16.41
C PRO A 55 12.89 21.20 16.88
N GLU A 56 13.11 21.00 18.17
CA GLU A 56 13.41 19.68 18.74
C GLU A 56 12.23 18.72 18.69
N GLU A 57 11.03 19.19 19.06
CA GLU A 57 9.81 18.38 19.01
C GLU A 57 9.43 18.06 17.56
N ARG A 58 9.56 19.05 16.66
CA ARG A 58 9.37 18.87 15.21
C ARG A 58 10.33 17.82 14.64
N ALA A 59 11.61 17.85 15.01
CA ALA A 59 12.59 16.86 14.57
C ALA A 59 12.23 15.45 15.05
N ARG A 60 11.77 15.32 16.31
CA ARG A 60 11.29 14.05 16.88
C ARG A 60 10.07 13.52 16.16
N GLY A 61 9.10 14.39 15.84
CA GLY A 61 7.91 14.04 15.06
C GLY A 61 8.24 13.57 13.66
N MET A 62 9.14 14.27 12.95
CA MET A 62 9.62 13.82 11.64
C MET A 62 10.33 12.46 11.71
N ALA A 63 11.21 12.26 12.69
CA ALA A 63 11.90 10.98 12.85
C ALA A 63 10.93 9.83 13.10
N ALA A 64 9.90 10.05 13.93
CA ALA A 64 8.85 9.08 14.17
C ALA A 64 8.00 8.80 12.90
N GLY A 65 7.63 9.85 12.15
CA GLY A 65 6.91 9.71 10.88
C GLY A 65 7.69 8.88 9.86
N LEU A 66 8.98 9.16 9.68
CA LEU A 66 9.86 8.40 8.78
C LEU A 66 10.06 6.95 9.25
N ALA A 67 10.09 6.69 10.56
CA ALA A 67 10.15 5.33 11.08
C ALA A 67 8.87 4.53 10.76
N LEU A 68 7.70 5.17 10.83
CA LEU A 68 6.43 4.56 10.44
C LEU A 68 6.36 4.31 8.93
N LEU A 69 6.81 5.28 8.12
CA LEU A 69 6.85 5.18 6.66
C LEU A 69 7.63 3.93 6.21
N LYS A 70 8.77 3.63 6.85
CA LYS A 70 9.58 2.44 6.56
C LYS A 70 8.83 1.11 6.70
N GLY A 71 7.78 1.09 7.53
CA GLY A 71 6.97 -0.10 7.77
C GLY A 71 5.74 -0.21 6.87
N CYS A 72 5.54 0.72 5.93
CA CYS A 72 4.40 0.76 5.01
C CYS A 72 4.73 0.09 3.67
N ASP A 73 3.70 -0.49 3.05
CA ASP A 73 3.77 -1.10 1.71
C ASP A 73 3.95 -0.05 0.61
N PHE A 74 3.34 1.12 0.76
CA PHE A 74 3.45 2.26 -0.15
C PHE A 74 2.99 3.56 0.51
N VAL A 75 3.31 4.68 -0.13
CA VAL A 75 2.89 6.03 0.26
C VAL A 75 1.77 6.50 -0.66
N ILE A 76 0.74 7.11 -0.07
CA ILE A 76 -0.30 7.86 -0.78
C ILE A 76 0.01 9.35 -0.62
N ALA A 77 0.33 10.01 -1.72
CA ALA A 77 0.63 11.43 -1.77
C ALA A 77 -0.60 12.24 -2.18
N GLY A 78 -1.03 13.13 -1.28
CA GLY A 78 -2.07 14.12 -1.52
C GLY A 78 -1.48 15.43 -2.04
N VAL A 79 -1.42 15.61 -3.35
CA VAL A 79 -0.75 16.76 -3.98
C VAL A 79 -1.68 17.93 -4.36
N LYS A 80 -2.98 17.85 -4.02
CA LYS A 80 -4.00 18.83 -4.44
C LYS A 80 -3.65 20.28 -4.05
N TYR A 81 -3.03 20.49 -2.90
CA TYR A 81 -2.62 21.82 -2.42
C TYR A 81 -1.10 22.03 -2.46
N GLY A 82 -0.42 21.33 -3.36
CA GLY A 82 1.03 21.39 -3.52
C GLY A 82 1.82 20.45 -2.61
N ILE A 83 3.12 20.35 -2.88
CA ILE A 83 4.06 19.54 -2.12
C ILE A 83 4.80 20.48 -1.17
N THR A 84 4.71 20.19 0.13
CA THR A 84 5.45 20.94 1.15
C THR A 84 6.84 20.35 1.37
N GLU A 85 7.75 21.10 1.99
CA GLU A 85 9.09 20.60 2.35
C GLU A 85 9.03 19.31 3.20
N GLY A 86 8.05 19.21 4.10
CA GLY A 86 7.84 18.00 4.91
C GLY A 86 7.48 16.79 4.04
N MET A 87 6.56 16.99 3.09
CA MET A 87 6.16 15.95 2.15
C MET A 87 7.31 15.55 1.22
N ASP A 88 8.08 16.52 0.72
CA ASP A 88 9.20 16.25 -0.17
C ASP A 88 10.24 15.31 0.49
N ARG A 89 10.55 15.54 1.77
CA ARG A 89 11.44 14.67 2.56
C ARG A 89 10.87 13.26 2.72
N GLU A 90 9.56 13.13 2.96
CA GLU A 90 8.89 11.83 3.07
C GLU A 90 8.91 11.08 1.73
N ILE A 91 8.56 11.76 0.63
CA ILE A 91 8.56 11.22 -0.73
C ILE A 91 9.98 10.80 -1.14
N HIS A 92 10.98 11.65 -0.89
CA HIS A 92 12.37 11.33 -1.16
C HIS A 92 12.83 10.09 -0.39
N THR A 93 12.49 10.01 0.90
CA THR A 93 12.84 8.85 1.73
C THR A 93 12.15 7.58 1.24
N ALA A 94 10.88 7.65 0.86
CA ALA A 94 10.15 6.52 0.29
C ALA A 94 10.84 6.00 -0.99
N ASN A 95 11.17 6.91 -1.92
CA ASN A 95 11.87 6.57 -3.16
C ASN A 95 13.23 5.93 -2.90
N MET A 96 14.02 6.46 -1.96
CA MET A 96 15.32 5.90 -1.57
C MET A 96 15.22 4.49 -0.98
N LEU A 97 14.09 4.17 -0.33
CA LEU A 97 13.82 2.85 0.24
C LEU A 97 13.15 1.89 -0.75
N GLY A 98 12.86 2.34 -1.98
CA GLY A 98 12.11 1.56 -2.97
C GLY A 98 10.62 1.39 -2.64
N ILE A 99 10.09 2.23 -1.74
CA ILE A 99 8.67 2.25 -1.38
C ILE A 99 7.94 3.11 -2.41
N ALA A 100 6.93 2.52 -3.06
CA ALA A 100 6.18 3.21 -4.10
C ALA A 100 5.44 4.43 -3.55
N VAL A 101 5.44 5.53 -4.30
CA VAL A 101 4.66 6.74 -4.01
C VAL A 101 3.57 6.89 -5.06
N ILE A 102 2.32 6.98 -4.61
CA ILE A 102 1.14 6.96 -5.48
C ILE A 102 0.30 8.20 -5.20
N ASP A 103 -0.12 8.89 -6.26
CA ASP A 103 -1.09 9.97 -6.14
C ASP A 103 -2.43 9.44 -5.60
N ALA A 104 -3.03 10.14 -4.65
CA ALA A 104 -4.32 9.79 -4.08
C ALA A 104 -5.42 9.52 -5.13
N ASN A 105 -5.42 10.24 -6.25
CA ASN A 105 -6.39 10.05 -7.33
C ASN A 105 -6.17 8.76 -8.12
N GLN A 106 -5.00 8.12 -7.96
CA GLN A 106 -4.61 6.90 -8.67
C GLN A 106 -4.71 5.63 -7.82
N ILE A 107 -5.18 5.71 -6.56
CA ILE A 107 -5.30 4.55 -5.66
C ILE A 107 -6.03 3.39 -6.35
N LYS A 108 -7.23 3.65 -6.90
CA LYS A 108 -8.04 2.61 -7.57
C LYS A 108 -7.28 1.94 -8.71
N ARG A 109 -6.70 2.74 -9.61
CA ARG A 109 -5.94 2.26 -10.78
C ARG A 109 -4.73 1.42 -10.35
N HIS A 110 -4.03 1.83 -9.29
CA HIS A 110 -2.89 1.07 -8.79
C HIS A 110 -3.32 -0.28 -8.19
N LEU A 111 -4.40 -0.31 -7.40
CA LEU A 111 -4.91 -1.56 -6.82
C LEU A 111 -5.39 -2.53 -7.92
N GLU A 112 -6.11 -2.04 -8.92
CA GLU A 112 -6.54 -2.85 -10.07
C GLU A 112 -5.36 -3.39 -10.89
N TYR A 113 -4.29 -2.60 -11.04
CA TYR A 113 -3.08 -3.04 -11.73
C TYR A 113 -2.39 -4.17 -10.96
N GLU A 114 -2.23 -4.01 -9.65
CA GLU A 114 -1.60 -5.02 -8.79
C GLU A 114 -2.43 -6.30 -8.73
N GLU A 115 -3.76 -6.21 -8.65
CA GLU A 115 -4.66 -7.37 -8.71
C GLU A 115 -4.47 -8.15 -10.03
N LYS A 116 -4.54 -7.48 -11.18
CA LYS A 116 -4.30 -8.11 -12.50
C LYS A 116 -2.92 -8.74 -12.61
N ARG A 117 -1.90 -8.11 -12.00
CA ARG A 117 -0.55 -8.66 -11.96
C ARG A 117 -0.48 -9.94 -11.14
N GLN A 118 -1.17 -10.00 -10.00
CA GLN A 118 -1.26 -11.20 -9.16
C GLN A 118 -2.01 -12.33 -9.87
N GLU A 119 -3.13 -12.03 -10.54
CA GLU A 119 -3.87 -13.01 -11.34
C GLU A 119 -3.01 -13.60 -12.45
N ARG A 120 -2.23 -12.77 -13.16
CA ARG A 120 -1.28 -13.25 -14.17
C ARG A 120 -0.21 -14.15 -13.56
N ALA A 121 0.40 -13.75 -12.45
CA ALA A 121 1.40 -14.56 -11.76
C ALA A 121 0.84 -15.90 -11.29
N ALA A 122 -0.38 -15.92 -10.74
CA ALA A 122 -1.07 -17.14 -10.35
C ALA A 122 -1.42 -18.01 -11.55
N SER A 123 -1.83 -17.41 -12.67
CA SER A 123 -2.09 -18.13 -13.93
C SER A 123 -0.82 -18.78 -14.47
N ASP A 124 0.29 -18.06 -14.48
CA ASP A 124 1.57 -18.57 -14.96
C ASP A 124 2.09 -19.70 -14.06
N TYR A 125 1.96 -19.56 -12.73
CA TYR A 125 2.22 -20.66 -11.79
C TYR A 125 1.35 -21.88 -12.11
N ALA A 126 0.04 -21.69 -12.29
CA ALA A 126 -0.88 -22.79 -12.56
C ALA A 126 -0.57 -23.51 -13.87
N LYS A 127 -0.12 -22.79 -14.91
CA LYS A 127 0.33 -23.41 -16.18
C LYS A 127 1.53 -24.33 -15.96
N LEU A 128 2.49 -23.89 -15.16
CA LEU A 128 3.74 -24.62 -14.91
C LEU A 128 3.55 -25.80 -13.94
N HIS A 129 2.68 -25.64 -12.94
CA HIS A 129 2.57 -26.57 -11.81
C HIS A 129 1.26 -27.37 -11.78
N SER A 130 0.37 -27.24 -12.77
CA SER A 130 -0.93 -27.94 -12.79
C SER A 130 -0.82 -29.45 -12.56
N CYS A 131 0.20 -30.11 -13.10
CA CYS A 131 0.41 -31.55 -12.92
C CYS A 131 0.66 -31.93 -11.45
N GLU A 132 1.28 -31.09 -10.64
CA GLU A 132 1.53 -31.35 -9.21
C GLU A 132 0.21 -31.51 -8.43
N PHE A 133 -0.84 -30.83 -8.89
CA PHE A 133 -2.17 -30.83 -8.28
C PHE A 133 -3.10 -31.92 -8.86
N CYS A 134 -2.62 -32.70 -9.84
CA CYS A 134 -3.38 -33.77 -10.47
C CYS A 134 -3.44 -35.01 -9.57
N LYS A 135 -4.58 -35.71 -9.52
CA LYS A 135 -4.70 -37.00 -8.79
C LYS A 135 -3.79 -38.08 -9.39
N GLY A 136 -3.58 -38.05 -10.71
CA GLY A 136 -2.71 -38.98 -11.44
C GLY A 136 -1.21 -38.75 -11.23
N SER A 137 -0.78 -37.61 -10.67
CA SER A 137 0.64 -37.34 -10.41
C SER A 137 1.27 -38.35 -9.45
N LYS A 138 0.49 -38.82 -8.48
CA LYS A 138 0.90 -39.88 -7.54
C LYS A 138 0.99 -41.27 -8.18
N LEU A 139 0.38 -41.45 -9.35
CA LEU A 139 0.32 -42.71 -10.08
C LEU A 139 1.28 -42.73 -11.29
N TYR A 140 2.12 -41.70 -11.47
CA TYR A 140 3.06 -41.51 -12.59
C TYR A 140 2.45 -41.78 -13.98
N SER A 141 1.14 -41.61 -14.12
CA SER A 141 0.39 -41.91 -15.33
C SER A 141 -0.52 -40.72 -15.66
N CYS A 142 -0.24 -40.07 -16.78
CA CYS A 142 -1.11 -39.03 -17.30
C CYS A 142 -2.24 -39.71 -18.08
N THR A 143 -3.48 -39.58 -17.60
CA THR A 143 -4.66 -40.06 -18.34
C THR A 143 -5.09 -39.07 -19.42
N GLY A 144 -4.57 -37.82 -19.43
CA GLY A 144 -4.70 -36.87 -20.54
C GLY A 144 -6.09 -36.27 -20.78
N TYR A 145 -7.12 -36.66 -20.01
CA TYR A 145 -8.50 -36.31 -20.38
C TYR A 145 -9.01 -34.96 -19.86
N ASP A 146 -8.57 -34.46 -18.70
CA ASP A 146 -8.94 -33.11 -18.23
C ASP A 146 -7.93 -32.51 -17.23
N CYS A 147 -7.27 -31.41 -17.61
CA CYS A 147 -6.34 -30.66 -16.76
C CYS A 147 -6.96 -29.38 -16.14
N ARG A 148 -8.26 -29.13 -16.33
CA ARG A 148 -8.94 -27.93 -15.80
C ARG A 148 -8.99 -27.93 -14.28
N GLU A 149 -9.35 -29.05 -13.65
CA GLU A 149 -9.43 -29.15 -12.19
C GLU A 149 -8.04 -28.98 -11.53
N PRO A 150 -6.97 -29.69 -11.98
CA PRO A 150 -5.62 -29.46 -11.45
C PRO A 150 -5.12 -28.03 -11.65
N TYR A 151 -5.36 -27.43 -12.83
CA TYR A 151 -5.02 -26.03 -13.09
C TYR A 151 -5.74 -25.09 -12.12
N ARG A 152 -7.06 -25.27 -11.91
CA ARG A 152 -7.85 -24.42 -11.00
C ARG A 152 -7.30 -24.49 -9.57
N ARG A 153 -6.95 -25.69 -9.10
CA ARG A 153 -6.37 -25.90 -7.77
C ARG A 153 -4.99 -25.26 -7.63
N ALA A 154 -4.13 -25.38 -8.65
CA ALA A 154 -2.82 -24.73 -8.67
C ALA A 154 -2.94 -23.20 -8.67
N TYR A 155 -3.92 -22.67 -9.42
CA TYR A 155 -4.23 -21.24 -9.48
C TYR A 155 -4.73 -20.69 -8.14
N GLU A 156 -5.72 -21.36 -7.53
CA GLU A 156 -6.24 -21.00 -6.20
C GLU A 156 -5.14 -21.07 -5.13
N TYR A 157 -4.29 -22.11 -5.18
CA TYR A 157 -3.13 -22.24 -4.30
C TYR A 157 -2.16 -21.05 -4.44
N ALA A 158 -1.82 -20.68 -5.68
CA ALA A 158 -0.91 -19.56 -5.94
C ALA A 158 -1.49 -18.22 -5.49
N LEU A 159 -2.77 -17.96 -5.77
CA LEU A 159 -3.45 -16.75 -5.31
C LEU A 159 -3.46 -16.64 -3.78
N ASN A 160 -3.78 -17.73 -3.08
CA ASN A 160 -3.80 -17.73 -1.61
C ASN A 160 -2.41 -17.45 -1.04
N ARG A 161 -1.36 -18.09 -1.58
CA ARG A 161 0.04 -17.83 -1.22
C ARG A 161 0.46 -16.38 -1.44
N ILE A 162 0.00 -15.76 -2.53
CA ILE A 162 0.28 -14.35 -2.81
C ILE A 162 -0.42 -13.45 -1.77
N ARG A 163 -1.68 -13.74 -1.43
CA ARG A 163 -2.45 -12.98 -0.42
C ARG A 163 -1.84 -13.10 0.97
N GLU A 164 -1.44 -14.30 1.41
CA GLU A 164 -0.79 -14.53 2.71
C GLU A 164 0.51 -13.70 2.86
N ARG A 165 1.29 -13.56 1.78
CA ARG A 165 2.50 -12.73 1.77
C ARG A 165 2.22 -11.22 1.88
N GLN A 166 0.99 -10.78 1.61
CA GLN A 166 0.59 -9.37 1.75
C GLN A 166 0.01 -9.07 3.14
N GLU A 167 -0.20 -10.10 3.95
CA GLU A 167 -0.70 -9.99 5.33
C GLU A 167 0.40 -10.17 6.38
N THR A 168 1.57 -10.69 5.99
CA THR A 168 2.74 -10.94 6.85
C THR A 168 3.77 -9.81 6.74
#